data_AF-A0A7X7GSS6-F1
#
_entry.id   AF-A0A7X7GSS6-F1
#
_cell.length_a   1.000
_cell.length_b   1.000
_cell.length_c   1.000
_cell.angle_alpha   90.00
_cell.angle_beta   90.00
_cell.angle_gamma   90.00
#
_symmetry.space_group_name_H-M   'P 1'
#
loop_
_entity.id
_entity.type
_entity.pdbx_description
1 polymer ?
#
loop_
_entity_poly.entity_id
_entity_poly.type
_entity_poly.pdbx_seq_one_letter_code
_entity_poly.pdbx_strand_id
1 'polypeptide(L)'
;MTQHVHRLMGCAPAPLAHYLKGLGVLRLVAQQKDEHARAFWRDDELFLSTTMSRAELVTFFLTEYEPTPMLTPWNGGSGFYPKDQKIGIDTISRSDVPRLRAYRDAIEVARTLIGDRKESPKGEEKAELLKACKARWSGVALEWANAATVVTQASEIAYPALLGSGGNDGRLDFANNFMQRLVELLPTTAGDEPSITSRAFLEQALFGGPLREMWSAAVGQFLPGGAGGVNASSGFTGNARLNPWDFVLMLEGASALQVAAVRRLDATGGRGLPQASAPFAVRARAGGYASAAPSDESARGEQWFPLWGRPATFVEVRALFSEGRLQAGRKRAGEALEAAQALARVGTARGVESFQRYAFAERNGQANLAVPVGRWRVGSQPKREAQLTEEIAEWVGQLRRAGAQQVAFARHARRIEGLMLSLLQQSEGNSADLIVRLLEALGSAEAEMVRRPRATAEANLRPIPPLSEGWIELAGEGKTEFRLARAIATQLDANDGSSLRKHLAPLDGRRFRTGQEGLAKDADVVWL
;
A
#
# COMPACT_ATOMS: atom_id res chain seq x y z
N MET A 1 14.00 -6.20 35.76
CA MET A 1 13.51 -7.23 34.81
C MET A 1 14.51 -7.32 33.68
N THR A 2 14.95 -8.53 33.31
CA THR A 2 15.87 -8.74 32.18
C THR A 2 15.11 -8.51 30.88
N GLN A 3 15.70 -7.75 29.95
CA GLN A 3 15.14 -7.56 28.60
C GLN A 3 15.80 -8.54 27.64
N HIS A 4 14.99 -9.23 26.86
CA HIS A 4 15.42 -10.14 25.80
C HIS A 4 15.14 -9.50 24.44
N VAL A 5 16.09 -9.61 23.50
CA VAL A 5 15.92 -9.18 22.12
C VAL A 5 15.85 -10.42 21.23
N HIS A 6 14.68 -10.65 20.64
CA HIS A 6 14.39 -11.77 19.77
C HIS A 6 14.49 -11.37 18.31
N ARG A 7 15.25 -12.13 17.54
CA ARG A 7 15.28 -12.04 16.07
C ARG A 7 14.15 -12.90 15.51
N LEU A 8 13.09 -12.27 15.00
CA LEU A 8 11.91 -12.95 14.47
C LEU A 8 12.07 -13.20 12.96
N MET A 9 12.91 -14.17 12.58
CA MET A 9 13.24 -14.45 11.16
C MET A 9 12.03 -14.88 10.32
N GLY A 10 10.91 -15.29 10.95
CA GLY A 10 9.67 -15.53 10.24
C GLY A 10 8.96 -14.24 9.82
N CYS A 11 9.27 -13.10 10.44
CA CYS A 11 8.66 -11.79 10.18
C CYS A 11 9.59 -10.94 9.31
N ALA A 12 9.13 -10.61 8.10
CA ALA A 12 9.90 -9.89 7.09
C ALA A 12 9.07 -8.77 6.45
N PRO A 13 9.70 -7.72 5.88
CA PRO A 13 9.00 -6.69 5.15
C PRO A 13 8.27 -7.20 3.92
N ALA A 14 8.60 -8.35 3.34
CA ALA A 14 7.85 -8.90 2.21
C ALA A 14 7.82 -10.43 2.32
N PRO A 15 6.71 -11.09 1.99
CA PRO A 15 5.42 -10.55 1.50
C PRO A 15 4.59 -9.87 2.60
N LEU A 16 3.48 -9.20 2.22
CA LEU A 16 2.66 -8.41 3.15
C LEU A 16 2.16 -9.22 4.36
N ALA A 17 1.87 -10.51 4.15
CA ALA A 17 1.53 -11.42 5.23
C ALA A 17 2.56 -11.43 6.38
N HIS A 18 3.85 -11.42 6.06
CA HIS A 18 4.93 -11.47 7.05
C HIS A 18 5.11 -10.14 7.79
N TYR A 19 4.91 -9.01 7.09
CA TYR A 19 4.92 -7.69 7.71
C TYR A 19 3.81 -7.58 8.74
N LEU A 20 2.59 -7.94 8.34
CA LEU A 20 1.42 -7.91 9.22
C LEU A 20 1.59 -8.88 10.38
N LYS A 21 2.09 -10.10 10.15
CA LYS A 21 2.42 -11.03 11.23
C LYS A 21 3.32 -10.39 12.28
N GLY A 22 4.40 -9.73 11.86
CA GLY A 22 5.29 -9.02 12.78
C GLY A 22 4.59 -7.94 13.61
N LEU A 23 3.70 -7.17 12.97
CA LEU A 23 2.86 -6.19 13.65
C LEU A 23 1.89 -6.84 14.65
N GLY A 24 1.31 -7.99 14.29
CA GLY A 24 0.43 -8.78 15.14
C GLY A 24 1.16 -9.30 16.38
N VAL A 25 2.39 -9.81 16.21
CA VAL A 25 3.23 -10.26 17.33
C VAL A 25 3.52 -9.11 18.29
N LEU A 26 3.99 -7.96 17.78
CA LEU A 26 4.25 -6.78 18.62
C LEU A 26 2.99 -6.35 19.37
N ARG A 27 1.85 -6.26 18.67
CA ARG A 27 0.58 -5.86 19.26
C ARG A 27 0.18 -6.79 20.41
N LEU A 28 0.14 -8.10 20.14
CA LEU A 28 -0.36 -9.09 21.10
C LEU A 28 0.53 -9.16 22.34
N VAL A 29 1.84 -9.17 22.17
CA VAL A 29 2.79 -9.13 23.30
C VAL A 29 2.60 -7.84 24.09
N ALA A 30 2.53 -6.69 23.41
CA ALA A 30 2.37 -5.39 24.07
C ALA A 30 1.05 -5.25 24.84
N GLN A 31 -0.04 -5.80 24.34
CA GLN A 31 -1.36 -5.66 24.95
C GLN A 31 -1.65 -6.69 26.04
N GLN A 32 -1.08 -7.90 25.93
CA GLN A 32 -1.47 -9.03 26.80
C GLN A 32 -0.38 -9.46 27.78
N LYS A 33 0.89 -9.06 27.59
CA LYS A 33 2.01 -9.55 28.42
C LYS A 33 3.02 -8.50 28.86
N ASP A 34 3.47 -7.64 27.97
CA ASP A 34 4.55 -6.69 28.25
C ASP A 34 4.28 -5.35 27.56
N GLU A 35 3.64 -4.42 28.28
CA GLU A 35 3.28 -3.08 27.76
C GLU A 35 4.48 -2.24 27.28
N HIS A 36 5.70 -2.64 27.68
CA HIS A 36 6.94 -1.98 27.28
C HIS A 36 7.65 -2.69 26.12
N ALA A 37 7.04 -3.73 25.54
CA ALA A 37 7.57 -4.41 24.37
C ALA A 37 7.78 -3.44 23.21
N ARG A 38 8.94 -3.54 22.56
CA ARG A 38 9.36 -2.71 21.43
C ARG A 38 9.74 -3.57 20.26
N ALA A 39 9.49 -3.12 19.05
CA ALA A 39 10.04 -3.75 17.86
C ALA A 39 10.77 -2.75 16.95
N PHE A 40 11.60 -3.27 16.06
CA PHE A 40 12.26 -2.51 15.00
C PHE A 40 12.68 -3.44 13.86
N TRP A 41 12.80 -2.88 12.67
CA TRP A 41 13.25 -3.59 11.47
C TRP A 41 14.75 -3.43 11.31
N ARG A 42 15.43 -4.53 10.96
CA ARG A 42 16.86 -4.52 10.59
C ARG A 42 17.12 -5.71 9.67
N ASP A 43 17.88 -5.49 8.60
CA ASP A 43 18.29 -6.55 7.67
C ASP A 43 17.13 -7.45 7.19
N ASP A 44 15.99 -6.82 6.87
CA ASP A 44 14.75 -7.48 6.42
C ASP A 44 14.08 -8.42 7.43
N GLU A 45 14.35 -8.21 8.71
CA GLU A 45 13.76 -8.98 9.80
C GLU A 45 13.23 -8.06 10.89
N LEU A 46 12.23 -8.56 11.62
CA LEU A 46 11.71 -7.88 12.81
C LEU A 46 12.47 -8.34 14.06
N PHE A 47 12.95 -7.38 14.84
CA PHE A 47 13.48 -7.61 16.17
C PHE A 47 12.44 -7.20 17.21
N LEU A 48 12.21 -8.04 18.21
CA LEU A 48 11.28 -7.79 19.33
C LEU A 48 12.06 -7.75 20.64
N SER A 49 12.03 -6.62 21.35
CA SER A 49 12.51 -6.48 22.73
C SER A 49 11.35 -6.67 23.70
N THR A 50 11.48 -7.60 24.63
CA THR A 50 10.47 -7.89 25.67
C THR A 50 11.10 -8.53 26.90
N THR A 51 10.39 -8.51 28.04
CA THR A 51 10.79 -9.23 29.26
C THR A 51 10.69 -10.74 29.15
N MET A 52 10.00 -11.27 28.14
CA MET A 52 9.83 -12.72 27.95
C MET A 52 11.04 -13.34 27.26
N SER A 53 11.51 -14.48 27.76
CA SER A 53 12.45 -15.35 27.06
C SER A 53 11.79 -15.99 25.83
N ARG A 54 12.59 -16.67 25.00
CA ARG A 54 12.11 -17.34 23.78
C ARG A 54 11.06 -18.42 24.11
N ALA A 55 11.30 -19.20 25.16
CA ALA A 55 10.40 -20.27 25.58
C ALA A 55 9.08 -19.70 26.10
N GLU A 56 9.13 -18.64 26.91
CA GLU A 56 7.95 -17.96 27.43
C GLU A 56 7.13 -17.31 26.30
N LEU A 57 7.78 -16.73 25.28
CA LEU A 57 7.10 -16.18 24.11
C LEU A 57 6.30 -17.24 23.34
N VAL A 58 6.89 -18.43 23.14
CA VAL A 58 6.19 -19.55 22.49
C VAL A 58 5.05 -20.06 23.35
N THR A 59 5.28 -20.23 24.66
CA THR A 59 4.23 -20.64 25.61
C THR A 59 3.07 -19.66 25.60
N PHE A 60 3.32 -18.35 25.66
CA PHE A 60 2.27 -17.33 25.60
C PHE A 60 1.31 -17.54 24.44
N PHE A 61 1.81 -17.65 23.20
CA PHE A 61 0.92 -17.82 22.04
C PHE A 61 0.15 -19.14 22.06
N LEU A 62 0.75 -20.22 22.58
CA LEU A 62 0.09 -21.52 22.66
C LEU A 62 -0.95 -21.61 23.78
N THR A 63 -0.66 -21.05 24.96
CA THR A 63 -1.41 -21.33 26.20
C THR A 63 -2.19 -20.13 26.77
N GLU A 64 -1.81 -18.90 26.43
CA GLU A 64 -2.35 -17.71 27.11
C GLU A 64 -2.94 -16.67 26.16
N TYR A 65 -2.48 -16.62 24.91
CA TYR A 65 -2.95 -15.67 23.90
C TYR A 65 -4.47 -15.71 23.76
N GLU A 66 -5.07 -14.52 23.91
CA GLU A 66 -6.49 -14.26 23.71
C GLU A 66 -6.73 -13.69 22.29
N PRO A 67 -7.39 -14.43 21.39
CA PRO A 67 -7.60 -13.97 20.02
C PRO A 67 -8.61 -12.82 19.94
N THR A 68 -8.39 -11.90 18.99
CA THR A 68 -9.35 -10.85 18.68
C THR A 68 -10.64 -11.46 18.11
N PRO A 69 -11.83 -11.09 18.61
CA PRO A 69 -13.12 -11.49 18.05
C PRO A 69 -13.37 -10.92 16.64
N MET A 70 -12.79 -11.55 15.63
CA MET A 70 -12.97 -11.18 14.23
C MET A 70 -14.25 -11.82 13.70
N LEU A 71 -15.29 -10.99 13.51
CA LEU A 71 -16.59 -11.43 13.03
C LEU A 71 -17.04 -10.55 11.85
N THR A 72 -17.75 -11.17 10.90
CA THR A 72 -18.28 -10.53 9.69
C THR A 72 -19.74 -10.95 9.46
N PRO A 73 -20.66 -10.75 10.43
CA PRO A 73 -22.05 -11.22 10.31
C PRO A 73 -22.79 -10.62 9.10
N TRP A 74 -22.29 -9.54 8.50
CA TRP A 74 -22.81 -8.93 7.29
C TRP A 74 -22.37 -9.62 5.98
N ASN A 75 -21.53 -10.64 6.04
CA ASN A 75 -21.01 -11.36 4.86
C ASN A 75 -21.61 -12.77 4.76
N GLY A 76 -21.84 -13.24 3.52
CA GLY A 76 -22.05 -14.66 3.25
C GLY A 76 -20.74 -15.44 3.39
N GLY A 77 -20.79 -16.66 3.92
CA GLY A 77 -19.61 -17.46 4.25
C GLY A 77 -18.98 -17.15 5.61
N SER A 78 -19.59 -16.27 6.42
CA SER A 78 -19.08 -15.80 7.72
C SER A 78 -19.22 -16.82 8.85
N GLY A 79 -20.01 -17.88 8.64
CA GLY A 79 -20.30 -18.92 9.63
C GLY A 79 -21.67 -18.76 10.28
N PHE A 80 -22.30 -17.59 10.15
CA PHE A 80 -23.58 -17.33 10.79
C PHE A 80 -24.76 -17.97 10.04
N TYR A 81 -24.70 -18.07 8.72
CA TYR A 81 -25.83 -18.53 7.91
C TYR A 81 -25.83 -20.05 7.69
N PRO A 82 -26.98 -20.69 7.39
CA PRO A 82 -27.08 -22.15 7.28
C PRO A 82 -26.18 -22.78 6.21
N LYS A 83 -25.87 -22.06 5.13
CA LYS A 83 -25.00 -22.53 4.04
C LYS A 83 -23.51 -22.31 4.32
N ASP A 84 -23.17 -21.63 5.41
CA ASP A 84 -21.79 -21.30 5.74
C ASP A 84 -21.09 -22.49 6.40
N GLN A 85 -19.76 -22.52 6.33
CA GLN A 85 -18.98 -23.46 7.12
C GLN A 85 -19.02 -23.06 8.59
N LYS A 86 -19.50 -23.95 9.47
CA LYS A 86 -19.81 -23.63 10.88
C LYS A 86 -18.82 -24.15 11.92
N ILE A 87 -17.85 -24.98 11.52
CA ILE A 87 -16.91 -25.62 12.46
C ILE A 87 -16.25 -24.61 13.39
N GLY A 88 -15.70 -23.51 12.85
CA GLY A 88 -15.03 -22.49 13.65
C GLY A 88 -15.96 -21.83 14.67
N ILE A 89 -17.06 -21.24 14.20
CA ILE A 89 -17.99 -20.49 15.05
C ILE A 89 -18.71 -21.36 16.08
N ASP A 90 -19.11 -22.59 15.72
CA ASP A 90 -19.82 -23.49 16.62
C ASP A 90 -18.91 -24.03 17.71
N THR A 91 -17.66 -24.39 17.37
CA THR A 91 -16.68 -24.83 18.37
C THR A 91 -16.31 -23.71 19.33
N ILE A 92 -16.04 -22.49 18.84
CA ILE A 92 -15.77 -21.34 19.71
C ILE A 92 -16.96 -21.05 20.63
N SER A 93 -18.19 -21.09 20.09
CA SER A 93 -19.41 -20.83 20.87
C SER A 93 -19.61 -21.82 22.02
N ARG A 94 -19.21 -23.09 21.84
CA ARG A 94 -19.36 -24.17 22.83
C ARG A 94 -18.16 -24.33 23.75
N SER A 95 -17.05 -23.70 23.41
CA SER A 95 -15.80 -23.80 24.17
C SER A 95 -15.97 -23.22 25.58
N ASP A 96 -15.33 -23.85 26.55
CA ASP A 96 -15.24 -23.42 27.94
C ASP A 96 -13.90 -22.75 28.28
N VAL A 97 -12.94 -22.67 27.34
CA VAL A 97 -11.64 -22.07 27.62
C VAL A 97 -11.77 -20.55 27.87
N PRO A 98 -11.09 -20.00 28.89
CA PRO A 98 -11.19 -18.58 29.25
C PRO A 98 -10.81 -17.62 28.11
N ARG A 99 -9.75 -17.93 27.36
CA ARG A 99 -9.23 -17.08 26.27
C ARG A 99 -10.24 -16.79 25.15
N LEU A 100 -11.26 -17.63 24.99
CA LEU A 100 -12.29 -17.47 23.96
C LEU A 100 -13.54 -16.76 24.47
N ARG A 101 -13.58 -16.32 25.73
CA ARG A 101 -14.75 -15.66 26.33
C ARG A 101 -15.19 -14.43 25.56
N ALA A 102 -14.28 -13.48 25.30
CA ALA A 102 -14.59 -12.28 24.53
C ALA A 102 -15.12 -12.60 23.12
N TYR A 103 -14.67 -13.72 22.55
CA TYR A 103 -15.12 -14.21 21.26
C TYR A 103 -16.57 -14.72 21.32
N ARG A 104 -16.90 -15.52 22.35
CA ARG A 104 -18.27 -16.00 22.59
C ARG A 104 -19.23 -14.83 22.79
N ASP A 105 -18.87 -13.86 23.63
CA ASP A 105 -19.68 -12.68 23.91
C ASP A 105 -19.97 -11.90 22.60
N ALA A 106 -18.96 -11.74 21.73
CA ALA A 106 -19.14 -11.06 20.44
C ALA A 106 -20.02 -11.85 19.45
N ILE A 107 -19.92 -13.19 19.44
CA ILE A 107 -20.78 -14.09 18.64
C ILE A 107 -22.23 -13.97 19.11
N GLU A 108 -22.49 -13.95 20.41
CA GLU A 108 -23.84 -13.81 20.96
C GLU A 108 -24.48 -12.50 20.53
N VAL A 109 -23.76 -11.38 20.65
CA VAL A 109 -24.22 -10.07 20.15
C VAL A 109 -24.56 -10.13 18.67
N ALA A 110 -23.70 -10.75 17.86
CA ALA A 110 -23.93 -10.89 16.42
C ALA A 110 -25.17 -11.75 16.12
N ARG A 111 -25.37 -12.88 16.82
CA ARG A 111 -26.56 -13.74 16.68
C ARG A 111 -27.84 -12.98 17.01
N THR A 112 -27.86 -12.18 18.08
CA THR A 112 -29.01 -11.34 18.43
C THR A 112 -29.32 -10.32 17.33
N LEU A 113 -28.30 -9.72 16.70
CA LEU A 113 -28.48 -8.76 15.62
C LEU A 113 -28.92 -9.39 14.30
N ILE A 114 -28.46 -10.61 14.02
CA ILE A 114 -28.83 -11.38 12.83
C ILE A 114 -30.29 -11.85 12.93
N GLY A 115 -30.74 -12.29 14.10
CA GLY A 115 -32.09 -12.83 14.31
C GLY A 115 -32.34 -14.06 13.46
N ASP A 116 -33.56 -14.19 12.91
CA ASP A 116 -33.99 -15.36 12.13
C ASP A 116 -33.54 -15.34 10.66
N ARG A 117 -32.60 -14.46 10.29
CA ARG A 117 -32.14 -14.35 8.91
C ARG A 117 -31.45 -15.63 8.45
N LYS A 118 -31.91 -16.17 7.32
CA LYS A 118 -31.33 -17.36 6.69
C LYS A 118 -30.22 -17.04 5.69
N GLU A 119 -30.09 -15.79 5.26
CA GLU A 119 -29.08 -15.36 4.30
C GLU A 119 -28.48 -14.02 4.71
N SER A 120 -27.26 -13.74 4.23
CA SER A 120 -26.58 -12.47 4.49
C SER A 120 -27.31 -11.30 3.86
N PRO A 121 -27.47 -10.18 4.58
CA PRO A 121 -28.15 -9.00 4.04
C PRO A 121 -27.37 -8.40 2.87
N LYS A 122 -28.07 -7.65 2.01
CA LYS A 122 -27.50 -6.96 0.84
C LYS A 122 -27.85 -5.47 0.89
N GLY A 123 -27.13 -4.66 0.13
CA GLY A 123 -27.41 -3.22 -0.01
C GLY A 123 -27.50 -2.49 1.34
N GLU A 124 -28.58 -1.73 1.53
CA GLU A 124 -28.82 -0.94 2.74
C GLU A 124 -28.93 -1.80 4.00
N GLU A 125 -29.57 -2.97 3.94
CA GLU A 125 -29.68 -3.87 5.10
C GLU A 125 -28.30 -4.34 5.59
N LYS A 126 -27.36 -4.55 4.66
CA LYS A 126 -25.97 -4.89 4.98
C LYS A 126 -25.34 -3.73 5.76
N ALA A 127 -25.62 -2.51 5.33
CA ALA A 127 -25.07 -1.33 5.97
C ALA A 127 -25.64 -1.10 7.37
N GLU A 128 -26.94 -1.30 7.56
CA GLU A 128 -27.59 -1.18 8.87
C GLU A 128 -27.13 -2.28 9.84
N LEU A 129 -26.98 -3.53 9.40
CA LEU A 129 -26.43 -4.59 10.26
C LEU A 129 -25.01 -4.27 10.71
N LEU A 130 -24.17 -3.76 9.80
CA LEU A 130 -22.80 -3.38 10.10
C LEU A 130 -22.75 -2.21 11.10
N LYS A 131 -23.57 -1.17 10.93
CA LYS A 131 -23.69 -0.06 11.89
C LYS A 131 -24.14 -0.56 13.26
N ALA A 132 -25.13 -1.45 13.30
CA ALA A 132 -25.65 -2.04 14.54
C ALA A 132 -24.57 -2.88 15.26
N CYS A 133 -23.77 -3.65 14.53
CA CYS A 133 -22.64 -4.39 15.09
C CYS A 133 -21.61 -3.43 15.71
N LYS A 134 -21.21 -2.38 14.98
CA LYS A 134 -20.26 -1.37 15.47
C LYS A 134 -20.78 -0.59 16.69
N ALA A 135 -22.09 -0.43 16.83
CA ALA A 135 -22.71 0.25 17.97
C ALA A 135 -22.77 -0.64 19.23
N ARG A 136 -22.85 -1.97 19.08
CA ARG A 136 -22.98 -2.91 20.21
C ARG A 136 -21.67 -3.57 20.62
N TRP A 137 -20.75 -3.79 19.68
CA TRP A 137 -19.43 -4.33 20.01
C TRP A 137 -18.57 -3.28 20.72
N SER A 138 -17.72 -3.76 21.63
CA SER A 138 -16.77 -2.96 22.40
C SER A 138 -15.38 -3.58 22.35
N GLY A 139 -14.37 -2.83 22.80
CA GLY A 139 -12.98 -3.29 22.89
C GLY A 139 -12.44 -3.82 21.56
N VAL A 140 -11.72 -4.94 21.61
CA VAL A 140 -11.01 -5.55 20.48
C VAL A 140 -11.92 -6.03 19.34
N ALA A 141 -13.19 -6.38 19.63
CA ALA A 141 -14.16 -6.74 18.59
C ALA A 141 -14.50 -5.55 17.69
N LEU A 142 -14.64 -4.36 18.30
CA LEU A 142 -14.86 -3.12 17.57
C LEU A 142 -13.62 -2.68 16.78
N GLU A 143 -12.41 -2.96 17.29
CA GLU A 143 -11.15 -2.68 16.56
C GLU A 143 -11.12 -3.42 15.22
N TRP A 144 -11.46 -4.71 15.18
CA TRP A 144 -11.60 -5.46 13.93
C TRP A 144 -12.61 -4.81 12.96
N ALA A 145 -13.80 -4.46 13.45
CA ALA A 145 -14.82 -3.83 12.61
C ALA A 145 -14.36 -2.47 12.07
N ASN A 146 -13.54 -1.72 12.81
CA ASN A 146 -12.92 -0.46 12.38
C ASN A 146 -11.76 -0.64 11.41
N ALA A 147 -11.04 -1.75 11.50
CA ALA A 147 -10.03 -2.11 10.52
C ALA A 147 -10.68 -2.54 9.19
N ALA A 148 -11.74 -3.34 9.24
CA ALA A 148 -12.38 -3.90 8.05
C ALA A 148 -13.30 -2.90 7.30
N THR A 149 -13.84 -1.90 7.99
CA THR A 149 -14.92 -1.06 7.43
C THR A 149 -14.88 0.39 7.95
N VAL A 150 -15.22 1.34 7.07
CA VAL A 150 -15.38 2.76 7.41
C VAL A 150 -16.79 3.23 7.08
N VAL A 151 -17.41 3.92 8.03
CA VAL A 151 -18.66 4.66 7.80
C VAL A 151 -18.30 6.09 7.40
N THR A 152 -18.70 6.52 6.21
CA THR A 152 -18.43 7.87 5.69
C THR A 152 -19.37 8.89 6.32
N GLN A 153 -19.10 10.19 6.11
CA GLN A 153 -20.01 11.26 6.56
C GLN A 153 -21.38 11.20 5.90
N ALA A 154 -21.46 10.64 4.68
CA ALA A 154 -22.72 10.38 3.98
C ALA A 154 -23.45 9.13 4.51
N SER A 155 -22.99 8.53 5.62
CA SER A 155 -23.49 7.27 6.18
C SER A 155 -23.36 6.06 5.24
N GLU A 156 -22.53 6.17 4.21
CA GLU A 156 -22.17 5.07 3.31
C GLU A 156 -21.02 4.24 3.90
N ILE A 157 -20.88 3.00 3.43
CA ILE A 157 -19.80 2.11 3.87
C ILE A 157 -18.74 2.01 2.79
N ALA A 158 -17.51 2.30 3.17
CA ALA A 158 -16.34 2.12 2.34
C ALA A 158 -15.41 1.06 2.95
N TYR A 159 -14.70 0.34 2.07
CA TYR A 159 -13.84 -0.77 2.45
C TYR A 159 -12.38 -0.47 2.08
N PRO A 160 -11.43 -0.68 2.98
CA PRO A 160 -10.00 -0.60 2.65
C PRO A 160 -9.60 -1.79 1.77
N ALA A 161 -8.74 -1.56 0.76
CA ALA A 161 -8.25 -2.64 -0.10
C ALA A 161 -7.65 -3.81 0.68
N LEU A 162 -6.95 -3.49 1.77
CA LEU A 162 -6.24 -4.44 2.62
C LEU A 162 -7.13 -5.58 3.13
N LEU A 163 -8.40 -5.32 3.46
CA LEU A 163 -9.34 -6.32 3.97
C LEU A 163 -10.50 -6.58 2.99
N GLY A 164 -10.25 -6.32 1.71
CA GLY A 164 -11.18 -6.58 0.62
C GLY A 164 -12.53 -5.87 0.78
N SER A 165 -13.63 -6.61 0.70
CA SER A 165 -15.00 -6.06 0.78
C SER A 165 -15.60 -6.16 2.19
N GLY A 166 -14.81 -5.77 3.20
CA GLY A 166 -15.22 -5.78 4.61
C GLY A 166 -14.98 -7.12 5.28
N GLY A 167 -13.77 -7.65 5.15
CA GLY A 167 -13.35 -8.93 5.69
C GLY A 167 -13.42 -10.09 4.69
N ASN A 168 -13.66 -9.82 3.40
CA ASN A 168 -13.79 -10.83 2.36
C ASN A 168 -12.85 -10.59 1.18
N ASP A 169 -12.26 -11.68 0.66
CA ASP A 169 -11.51 -11.71 -0.59
C ASP A 169 -12.07 -12.79 -1.52
N GLY A 170 -12.90 -12.36 -2.48
CA GLY A 170 -13.64 -13.28 -3.34
C GLY A 170 -14.57 -14.18 -2.52
N ARG A 171 -14.32 -15.49 -2.53
CA ARG A 171 -15.04 -16.50 -1.73
C ARG A 171 -14.45 -16.74 -0.35
N LEU A 172 -13.28 -16.17 -0.05
CA LEU A 172 -12.60 -16.33 1.23
C LEU A 172 -13.12 -15.28 2.22
N ASP A 173 -13.84 -15.72 3.26
CA ASP A 173 -14.16 -14.88 4.42
C ASP A 173 -13.01 -14.99 5.44
N PHE A 174 -12.35 -13.87 5.73
CA PHE A 174 -11.18 -13.84 6.62
C PHE A 174 -11.53 -14.21 8.05
N ALA A 175 -12.67 -13.74 8.57
CA ALA A 175 -13.10 -13.98 9.93
C ALA A 175 -13.45 -15.46 10.16
N ASN A 176 -14.20 -16.08 9.26
CA ASN A 176 -14.53 -17.50 9.38
C ASN A 176 -13.29 -18.39 9.21
N ASN A 177 -12.40 -18.07 8.27
CA ASN A 177 -11.14 -18.81 8.15
C ASN A 177 -10.27 -18.64 9.39
N PHE A 178 -10.23 -17.44 9.99
CA PHE A 178 -9.52 -17.19 11.23
C PHE A 178 -10.07 -18.06 12.37
N MET A 179 -11.38 -18.10 12.57
CA MET A 179 -12.02 -18.97 13.56
C MET A 179 -11.68 -20.45 13.35
N GLN A 180 -11.69 -20.94 12.10
CA GLN A 180 -11.30 -22.32 11.81
C GLN A 180 -9.83 -22.58 12.17
N ARG A 181 -8.91 -21.69 11.80
CA ARG A 181 -7.48 -21.82 12.15
C ARG A 181 -7.26 -21.80 13.67
N LEU A 182 -7.99 -20.96 14.40
CA LEU A 182 -7.88 -20.93 15.87
C LEU A 182 -8.26 -22.28 16.48
N VAL A 183 -9.39 -22.85 16.07
CA VAL A 183 -9.89 -24.13 16.60
C VAL A 183 -8.96 -25.30 16.26
N GLU A 184 -8.22 -25.23 15.15
CA GLU A 184 -7.26 -26.25 14.75
C GLU A 184 -5.90 -26.10 15.47
N LEU A 185 -5.50 -24.87 15.79
CA LEU A 185 -4.20 -24.56 16.40
C LEU A 185 -4.22 -24.59 17.92
N LEU A 186 -5.35 -24.23 18.53
CA LEU A 186 -5.46 -23.98 19.96
C LEU A 186 -6.41 -24.96 20.63
N PRO A 187 -6.14 -25.34 21.89
CA PRO A 187 -7.10 -26.06 22.72
C PRO A 187 -8.43 -25.33 22.81
N THR A 188 -9.53 -26.05 22.60
CA THR A 188 -10.91 -25.51 22.70
C THR A 188 -11.68 -26.08 23.89
N THR A 189 -11.12 -27.06 24.59
CA THR A 189 -11.62 -27.62 25.85
C THR A 189 -10.65 -27.28 26.98
N ALA A 190 -11.16 -26.94 28.15
CA ALA A 190 -10.33 -26.70 29.32
C ALA A 190 -9.53 -27.95 29.70
N GLY A 191 -8.21 -27.78 29.89
CA GLY A 191 -7.29 -28.86 30.25
C GLY A 191 -6.60 -29.55 29.07
N ASP A 192 -7.02 -29.29 27.83
CA ASP A 192 -6.33 -29.79 26.64
C ASP A 192 -4.99 -29.06 26.44
N GLU A 193 -3.95 -29.81 26.08
CA GLU A 193 -2.63 -29.27 25.78
C GLU A 193 -2.47 -28.93 24.29
N PRO A 194 -1.72 -27.87 23.94
CA PRO A 194 -1.41 -27.54 22.55
C PRO A 194 -0.67 -28.67 21.84
N SER A 195 -1.05 -28.96 20.59
CA SER A 195 -0.41 -30.03 19.82
C SER A 195 1.05 -29.70 19.47
N ILE A 196 1.89 -30.73 19.36
CA ILE A 196 3.30 -30.61 18.91
C ILE A 196 3.37 -29.94 17.54
N THR A 197 2.41 -30.23 16.66
CA THR A 197 2.30 -29.63 15.33
C THR A 197 2.02 -28.13 15.41
N SER A 198 1.11 -27.69 16.28
CA SER A 198 0.83 -26.26 16.49
C SER A 198 2.06 -25.53 17.01
N ARG A 199 2.81 -26.13 17.95
CA ARG A 199 4.11 -25.59 18.42
C ARG A 199 5.11 -25.44 17.29
N ALA A 200 5.32 -26.47 16.48
CA ALA A 200 6.28 -26.42 15.36
C ALA A 200 5.89 -25.34 14.33
N PHE A 201 4.60 -25.20 14.04
CA PHE A 201 4.09 -24.12 13.19
C PHE A 201 4.33 -22.74 13.81
N LEU A 202 4.08 -22.55 15.09
CA LEU A 202 4.33 -21.27 15.76
C LEU A 202 5.82 -20.91 15.76
N GLU A 203 6.68 -21.87 16.10
CA GLU A 203 8.12 -21.66 16.11
C GLU A 203 8.64 -21.25 14.73
N GLN A 204 8.14 -21.87 13.66
CA GLN A 204 8.48 -21.44 12.30
C GLN A 204 7.89 -20.06 11.95
N ALA A 205 6.66 -19.76 12.37
CA ALA A 205 6.04 -18.47 12.10
C ALA A 205 6.82 -17.32 12.76
N LEU A 206 7.34 -17.53 13.97
CA LEU A 206 8.11 -16.53 14.71
C LEU A 206 9.58 -16.49 14.28
N PHE A 207 10.26 -17.64 14.27
CA PHE A 207 11.72 -17.73 14.16
C PHE A 207 12.21 -18.30 12.83
N GLY A 208 11.32 -18.60 11.88
CA GLY A 208 11.68 -19.22 10.62
C GLY A 208 12.13 -20.68 10.77
N GLY A 209 12.73 -21.23 9.71
CA GLY A 209 13.18 -22.62 9.65
C GLY A 209 12.29 -23.51 8.76
N PRO A 210 12.77 -24.73 8.43
CA PRO A 210 12.05 -25.65 7.56
C PRO A 210 10.88 -26.31 8.31
N LEU A 211 9.74 -26.44 7.63
CA LEU A 211 8.62 -27.28 8.06
C LEU A 211 8.55 -28.53 7.18
N ARG A 212 8.22 -29.67 7.79
CA ARG A 212 8.02 -30.94 7.07
C ARG A 212 6.75 -30.90 6.21
N GLU A 213 5.71 -30.25 6.71
CA GLU A 213 4.43 -30.14 6.04
C GLU A 213 3.90 -28.71 6.16
N MET A 214 3.19 -28.25 5.14
CA MET A 214 2.46 -27.00 5.13
C MET A 214 1.01 -27.28 4.77
N TRP A 215 0.12 -26.44 5.29
CA TRP A 215 -1.30 -26.64 5.18
C TRP A 215 -1.85 -26.19 3.83
N SER A 216 -2.77 -26.98 3.27
CA SER A 216 -3.43 -26.67 1.98
C SER A 216 -4.62 -25.74 2.20
N ALA A 217 -4.41 -24.42 2.20
CA ALA A 217 -5.46 -23.43 2.36
C ALA A 217 -5.17 -22.16 1.57
N ALA A 218 -6.23 -21.43 1.19
CA ALA A 218 -6.09 -20.14 0.54
C ALA A 218 -5.78 -19.05 1.58
N VAL A 219 -4.69 -18.32 1.36
CA VAL A 219 -4.24 -17.20 2.21
C VAL A 219 -4.87 -15.85 1.82
N GLY A 220 -5.60 -15.84 0.69
CA GLY A 220 -6.12 -14.62 0.06
C GLY A 220 -5.01 -13.75 -0.53
N GLN A 221 -5.26 -12.46 -0.62
CA GLN A 221 -4.39 -11.50 -1.29
C GLN A 221 -2.98 -11.28 -0.68
N PHE A 222 -2.69 -11.76 0.53
CA PHE A 222 -1.52 -11.30 1.31
C PHE A 222 -0.20 -12.06 1.07
N LEU A 223 -0.26 -13.25 0.48
CA LEU A 223 0.91 -14.11 0.26
C LEU A 223 0.90 -14.60 -1.20
N PRO A 224 1.34 -13.77 -2.16
CA PRO A 224 1.32 -14.10 -3.58
C PRO A 224 2.02 -15.43 -3.92
N GLY A 225 3.17 -15.70 -3.30
CA GLY A 225 3.92 -16.95 -3.52
C GLY A 225 3.25 -18.20 -2.93
N GLY A 226 2.30 -18.05 -2.01
CA GLY A 226 1.54 -19.15 -1.40
C GLY A 226 0.16 -19.37 -2.03
N ALA A 227 -0.21 -18.61 -3.07
CA ALA A 227 -1.53 -18.67 -3.69
C ALA A 227 -1.79 -19.96 -4.51
N GLY A 228 -0.77 -20.80 -4.70
CA GLY A 228 -0.84 -21.98 -5.55
C GLY A 228 -0.85 -21.63 -7.04
N GLY A 229 -1.12 -22.63 -7.88
CA GLY A 229 -1.17 -22.49 -9.34
C GLY A 229 0.01 -23.15 -10.06
N VAL A 230 0.29 -22.67 -11.27
CA VAL A 230 1.34 -23.22 -12.14
C VAL A 230 2.71 -23.01 -11.48
N ASN A 231 3.57 -24.03 -11.49
CA ASN A 231 4.90 -24.02 -10.87
C ASN A 231 4.92 -23.78 -9.35
N ALA A 232 3.80 -23.99 -8.66
CA ALA A 232 3.71 -23.86 -7.20
C ALA A 232 4.12 -25.14 -6.43
N SER A 233 4.53 -26.20 -7.13
CA SER A 233 5.08 -27.42 -6.54
C SER A 233 6.16 -28.01 -7.47
N SER A 234 6.75 -29.14 -7.08
CA SER A 234 7.65 -29.91 -7.96
C SER A 234 6.95 -30.49 -9.19
N GLY A 235 5.61 -30.43 -9.27
CA GLY A 235 4.82 -30.73 -10.47
C GLY A 235 4.38 -29.47 -11.23
N PHE A 236 3.66 -29.65 -12.34
CA PHE A 236 3.17 -28.55 -13.19
C PHE A 236 2.23 -27.58 -12.47
N THR A 237 1.48 -28.05 -11.48
CA THR A 237 0.59 -27.24 -10.63
C THR A 237 0.77 -27.61 -9.15
N GLY A 238 0.47 -26.69 -8.26
CA GLY A 238 0.50 -26.91 -6.81
C GLY A 238 -0.66 -26.21 -6.11
N ASN A 239 -1.15 -26.81 -5.02
CA ASN A 239 -2.15 -26.18 -4.17
C ASN A 239 -1.55 -25.02 -3.38
N ALA A 240 -2.41 -24.07 -2.97
CA ALA A 240 -2.03 -23.02 -2.03
C ALA A 240 -1.54 -23.65 -0.72
N ARG A 241 -0.38 -23.22 -0.23
CA ARG A 241 0.22 -23.73 1.01
C ARG A 241 0.54 -22.58 1.95
N LEU A 242 0.16 -22.72 3.22
CA LEU A 242 0.45 -21.73 4.25
C LEU A 242 0.67 -22.37 5.61
N ASN A 243 1.40 -21.66 6.48
CA ASN A 243 1.42 -21.97 7.90
C ASN A 243 0.19 -21.30 8.56
N PRO A 244 -0.68 -22.05 9.26
CA PRO A 244 -1.90 -21.49 9.85
C PRO A 244 -1.62 -20.40 10.90
N TRP A 245 -0.48 -20.46 11.60
CA TRP A 245 -0.06 -19.37 12.51
C TRP A 245 0.30 -18.09 11.77
N ASP A 246 0.83 -18.17 10.55
CA ASP A 246 1.05 -16.97 9.73
C ASP A 246 -0.27 -16.29 9.40
N PHE A 247 -1.31 -17.05 9.08
CA PHE A 247 -2.64 -16.52 8.77
C PHE A 247 -3.27 -15.84 10.01
N VAL A 248 -3.21 -16.49 11.17
CA VAL A 248 -3.72 -15.94 12.44
C VAL A 248 -2.99 -14.64 12.78
N LEU A 249 -1.66 -14.68 12.88
CA LEU A 249 -0.89 -13.51 13.31
C LEU A 249 -0.93 -12.38 12.28
N MET A 250 -1.03 -12.68 10.98
CA MET A 250 -1.22 -11.68 9.94
C MET A 250 -2.54 -10.93 10.11
N LEU A 251 -3.66 -11.63 10.33
CA LEU A 251 -4.95 -10.96 10.52
C LEU A 251 -4.98 -10.17 11.83
N GLU A 252 -4.29 -10.65 12.85
CA GLU A 252 -4.05 -9.89 14.06
C GLU A 252 -3.26 -8.61 13.73
N GLY A 253 -2.19 -8.68 12.95
CA GLY A 253 -1.52 -7.48 12.45
C GLY A 253 -2.42 -6.52 11.69
N ALA A 254 -3.29 -7.05 10.83
CA ALA A 254 -4.20 -6.25 10.02
C ALA A 254 -5.24 -5.51 10.87
N SER A 255 -5.72 -6.10 11.98
CA SER A 255 -6.69 -5.45 12.87
C SER A 255 -6.10 -4.24 13.62
N ALA A 256 -4.77 -4.17 13.77
CA ALA A 256 -4.10 -3.00 14.33
C ALA A 256 -4.16 -1.76 13.43
N LEU A 257 -4.44 -1.95 12.14
CA LEU A 257 -4.47 -0.87 11.15
C LEU A 257 -5.86 -0.23 11.13
N GLN A 258 -6.06 0.71 12.05
CA GLN A 258 -7.29 1.50 12.08
C GLN A 258 -7.43 2.31 10.78
N VAL A 259 -8.61 2.20 10.18
CA VAL A 259 -8.94 2.94 8.95
C VAL A 259 -9.79 4.15 9.35
N ALA A 260 -9.36 5.35 8.98
CA ALA A 260 -10.08 6.58 9.30
C ALA A 260 -11.07 6.95 8.19
N ALA A 261 -12.10 7.74 8.50
CA ALA A 261 -12.84 8.48 7.48
C ALA A 261 -12.08 9.79 7.15
N VAL A 262 -11.70 10.03 5.90
CA VAL A 262 -11.07 11.30 5.50
C VAL A 262 -12.13 12.31 5.09
N ARG A 263 -12.06 13.51 5.70
CA ARG A 263 -13.00 14.65 5.61
C ARG A 263 -13.24 15.25 4.21
N ARG A 264 -12.64 14.70 3.15
CA ARG A 264 -12.73 15.22 1.78
C ARG A 264 -12.52 14.08 0.80
N LEU A 265 -13.60 13.43 0.40
CA LEU A 265 -13.68 12.86 -0.94
C LEU A 265 -13.66 14.08 -1.87
N ASP A 266 -12.58 14.28 -2.63
CA ASP A 266 -12.44 15.43 -3.52
C ASP A 266 -13.67 15.52 -4.45
N ALA A 267 -14.42 16.61 -4.30
CA ALA A 267 -15.60 16.97 -5.07
C ALA A 267 -15.28 17.42 -6.51
N THR A 268 -14.21 16.88 -7.11
CA THR A 268 -13.85 17.13 -8.51
C THR A 268 -13.88 15.81 -9.28
N GLY A 269 -15.08 15.47 -9.74
CA GLY A 269 -15.33 14.55 -10.84
C GLY A 269 -15.20 13.06 -10.52
N GLY A 270 -16.27 12.44 -10.02
CA GLY A 270 -16.71 11.05 -10.31
C GLY A 270 -15.73 9.88 -10.19
N ARG A 271 -14.49 10.07 -9.74
CA ARG A 271 -13.42 9.07 -9.59
C ARG A 271 -12.72 9.27 -8.25
N GLY A 272 -13.53 9.37 -7.19
CA GLY A 272 -13.04 9.26 -5.83
C GLY A 272 -12.23 7.98 -5.68
N LEU A 273 -11.14 8.00 -4.91
CA LEU A 273 -10.50 6.76 -4.44
C LEU A 273 -11.62 5.87 -3.85
N PRO A 274 -11.90 4.67 -4.39
CA PRO A 274 -12.89 3.77 -3.77
C PRO A 274 -12.44 3.26 -2.40
N GLN A 275 -11.23 3.63 -1.98
CA GLN A 275 -10.58 3.08 -0.82
C GLN A 275 -10.63 4.11 0.29
N ALA A 276 -11.45 3.79 1.27
CA ALA A 276 -11.38 4.34 2.61
C ALA A 276 -9.92 4.45 3.08
N SER A 277 -9.68 5.38 3.99
CA SER A 277 -8.37 5.88 4.43
C SER A 277 -7.50 4.83 5.13
N ALA A 278 -7.08 3.81 4.39
CA ALA A 278 -6.03 2.91 4.80
C ALA A 278 -4.74 3.74 4.94
N PRO A 279 -3.97 3.52 6.01
CA PRO A 279 -2.81 4.34 6.27
C PRO A 279 -1.80 4.19 5.15
N PHE A 280 -1.30 5.33 4.65
CA PHE A 280 -0.31 5.41 3.57
C PHE A 280 -0.77 4.75 2.24
N ALA A 281 -2.08 4.70 1.99
CA ALA A 281 -2.62 4.26 0.71
C ALA A 281 -2.64 5.38 -0.34
N VAL A 282 -2.32 5.02 -1.58
CA VAL A 282 -2.31 5.89 -2.77
C VAL A 282 -2.91 5.17 -3.97
N ARG A 283 -3.31 5.90 -5.01
CA ARG A 283 -3.79 5.29 -6.26
C ARG A 283 -2.67 4.49 -6.93
N ALA A 284 -3.05 3.35 -7.49
CA ALA A 284 -2.16 2.53 -8.30
C ALA A 284 -1.84 3.26 -9.61
N ARG A 285 -0.62 3.05 -10.09
CA ARG A 285 -0.16 3.56 -11.38
C ARG A 285 0.48 2.44 -12.18
N ALA A 286 0.28 2.45 -13.50
CA ALA A 286 0.98 1.57 -14.44
C ALA A 286 2.39 2.10 -14.73
N GLY A 287 3.18 2.32 -13.67
CA GLY A 287 4.53 2.86 -13.74
C GLY A 287 5.19 2.92 -12.36
N GLY A 288 6.52 2.95 -12.34
CA GLY A 288 7.29 3.04 -11.09
C GLY A 288 7.70 1.71 -10.47
N TYR A 289 7.57 0.60 -11.20
CA TYR A 289 8.10 -0.73 -10.87
C TYR A 289 8.13 -1.61 -12.13
N ALA A 290 8.95 -2.67 -12.12
CA ALA A 290 9.28 -3.45 -13.32
C ALA A 290 8.11 -4.30 -13.87
N SER A 291 7.20 -4.74 -13.01
CA SER A 291 6.05 -5.60 -13.37
C SER A 291 4.75 -4.83 -13.60
N ALA A 292 4.84 -3.51 -13.79
CA ALA A 292 3.68 -2.64 -14.00
C ALA A 292 3.02 -2.91 -15.35
N ALA A 293 1.71 -3.03 -15.35
CA ALA A 293 0.87 -3.22 -16.53
C ALA A 293 -0.22 -2.13 -16.59
N PRO A 294 -0.72 -1.75 -17.79
CA PRO A 294 -1.81 -0.78 -17.92
C PRO A 294 -3.06 -1.13 -17.09
N SER A 295 -3.36 -2.42 -16.92
CA SER A 295 -4.46 -2.92 -16.08
C SER A 295 -4.30 -2.61 -14.59
N ASP A 296 -3.11 -2.25 -14.14
CA ASP A 296 -2.84 -1.90 -12.74
C ASP A 296 -3.42 -0.53 -12.37
N GLU A 297 -3.71 0.35 -13.34
CA GLU A 297 -4.38 1.63 -13.08
C GLU A 297 -5.82 1.47 -12.61
N SER A 298 -6.48 0.37 -12.98
CA SER A 298 -7.82 0.00 -12.49
C SER A 298 -7.79 -0.85 -11.22
N ALA A 299 -6.60 -1.20 -10.73
CA ALA A 299 -6.45 -2.09 -9.60
C ALA A 299 -6.76 -1.41 -8.26
N ARG A 300 -6.75 -2.19 -7.17
CA ARG A 300 -7.07 -1.75 -5.83
C ARG A 300 -5.96 -0.90 -5.18
N GLY A 301 -5.27 -0.04 -5.92
CA GLY A 301 -4.35 0.92 -5.32
C GLY A 301 -3.01 0.34 -4.86
N GLU A 302 -2.20 1.20 -4.25
CA GLU A 302 -0.95 0.86 -3.58
C GLU A 302 -1.02 1.25 -2.11
N GLN A 303 -0.36 0.49 -1.24
CA GLN A 303 -0.17 0.86 0.17
C GLN A 303 1.29 0.72 0.58
N TRP A 304 1.78 1.72 1.31
CA TRP A 304 3.19 1.87 1.65
C TRP A 304 3.37 1.65 3.16
N PHE A 305 4.05 0.58 3.55
CA PHE A 305 4.22 0.21 4.95
C PHE A 305 5.58 0.70 5.50
N PRO A 306 5.60 1.45 6.61
CA PRO A 306 6.82 2.01 7.15
C PRO A 306 7.73 0.93 7.75
N LEU A 307 9.04 1.08 7.54
CA LEU A 307 10.09 0.29 8.17
C LEU A 307 10.91 1.24 9.04
N TRP A 308 10.73 1.13 10.35
CA TRP A 308 11.45 1.90 11.35
C TRP A 308 12.64 1.11 11.91
N GLY A 309 13.80 1.75 12.02
CA GLY A 309 15.03 1.09 12.50
C GLY A 309 15.29 1.25 14.00
N ARG A 310 14.58 2.15 14.68
CA ARG A 310 14.71 2.41 16.12
C ARG A 310 13.64 1.66 16.92
N PRO A 311 13.96 1.04 18.08
CA PRO A 311 12.97 0.33 18.89
C PRO A 311 11.75 1.20 19.26
N ALA A 312 10.58 0.82 18.76
CA ALA A 312 9.31 1.52 18.98
C ALA A 312 8.29 0.60 19.67
N THR A 313 7.56 1.15 20.63
CA THR A 313 6.45 0.49 21.31
C THR A 313 5.24 0.35 20.37
N PHE A 314 4.32 -0.55 20.70
CA PHE A 314 3.08 -0.68 19.92
C PHE A 314 2.27 0.64 19.88
N VAL A 315 2.29 1.43 20.95
CA VAL A 315 1.59 2.74 21.01
C VAL A 315 2.16 3.71 19.98
N GLU A 316 3.49 3.80 19.87
CA GLU A 316 4.17 4.65 18.90
C GLU A 316 3.91 4.19 17.45
N VAL A 317 3.98 2.89 17.21
CA VAL A 317 3.66 2.29 15.90
C VAL A 317 2.19 2.55 15.52
N ARG A 318 1.26 2.38 16.46
CA ARG A 318 -0.16 2.68 16.24
C ARG A 318 -0.36 4.16 15.92
N ALA A 319 0.30 5.07 16.63
CA ALA A 319 0.21 6.51 16.36
C ALA A 319 0.71 6.88 14.95
N LEU A 320 1.78 6.23 14.47
CA LEU A 320 2.28 6.39 13.11
C LEU A 320 1.21 5.98 12.07
N PHE A 321 0.56 4.84 12.26
CA PHE A 321 -0.52 4.39 11.38
C PHE A 321 -1.79 5.26 11.50
N SER A 322 -2.13 5.77 12.69
CA SER A 322 -3.28 6.66 12.87
C SER A 322 -3.11 8.01 12.15
N GLU A 323 -1.88 8.52 12.01
CA GLU A 323 -1.61 9.67 11.14
C GLU A 323 -1.82 9.30 9.67
N GLY A 324 -1.28 8.16 9.25
CA GLY A 324 -1.67 7.43 8.03
C GLY A 324 -1.59 8.21 6.72
N ARG A 325 -0.80 9.30 6.67
CA ARG A 325 -0.75 10.23 5.55
C ARG A 325 0.69 10.45 5.11
N LEU A 326 0.91 10.33 3.80
CA LEU A 326 2.07 10.89 3.12
C LEU A 326 1.66 12.29 2.65
N GLN A 327 2.32 13.33 3.15
CA GLN A 327 1.98 14.72 2.83
C GLN A 327 3.22 15.60 2.69
N ALA A 328 3.18 16.50 1.72
CA ALA A 328 4.15 17.58 1.53
C ALA A 328 3.46 18.92 1.82
N GLY A 329 3.83 19.58 2.92
CA GLY A 329 3.15 20.80 3.37
C GLY A 329 1.66 20.57 3.60
N ARG A 330 0.80 21.25 2.83
CA ARG A 330 -0.67 21.12 2.92
C ARG A 330 -1.25 20.08 1.96
N LYS A 331 -0.46 19.51 1.05
CA LYS A 331 -0.92 18.59 0.02
C LYS A 331 -0.70 17.14 0.45
N ARG A 332 -1.78 16.37 0.54
CA ARG A 332 -1.72 14.91 0.72
C ARG A 332 -1.39 14.24 -0.60
N ALA A 333 -0.51 13.25 -0.57
CA ALA A 333 -0.23 12.41 -1.72
C ALA A 333 -1.46 11.56 -2.07
N GLY A 334 -1.94 11.68 -3.31
CA GLY A 334 -2.97 10.82 -3.88
C GLY A 334 -2.42 9.66 -4.70
N GLU A 335 -1.13 9.69 -5.06
CA GLU A 335 -0.49 8.79 -6.03
C GLU A 335 0.98 8.50 -5.66
N ALA A 336 1.56 7.44 -6.23
CA ALA A 336 2.92 7.00 -5.92
C ALA A 336 4.00 8.08 -6.10
N LEU A 337 3.92 8.92 -7.15
CA LEU A 337 4.87 10.01 -7.38
C LEU A 337 4.77 11.11 -6.32
N GLU A 338 3.54 11.49 -5.95
CA GLU A 338 3.32 12.48 -4.89
C GLU A 338 3.76 11.95 -3.52
N ALA A 339 3.61 10.64 -3.29
CA ALA A 339 4.13 9.96 -2.10
C ALA A 339 5.67 10.00 -2.06
N ALA A 340 6.31 9.70 -3.18
CA ALA A 340 7.76 9.81 -3.35
C ALA A 340 8.27 11.24 -3.07
N GLN A 341 7.59 12.26 -3.61
CA GLN A 341 7.91 13.67 -3.37
C GLN A 341 7.75 14.06 -1.89
N ALA A 342 6.66 13.63 -1.25
CA ALA A 342 6.43 13.88 0.17
C ALA A 342 7.54 13.29 1.05
N LEU A 343 7.95 12.04 0.80
CA LEU A 343 9.05 11.41 1.52
C LEU A 343 10.39 12.08 1.25
N ALA A 344 10.62 12.54 0.02
CA ALA A 344 11.83 13.25 -0.36
C ALA A 344 11.94 14.65 0.29
N ARG A 345 10.82 15.26 0.73
CA ARG A 345 10.81 16.56 1.42
C ARG A 345 10.96 16.50 2.93
N VAL A 346 10.42 15.45 3.57
CA VAL A 346 10.24 15.42 5.02
C VAL A 346 11.48 14.87 5.75
N GLY A 347 12.39 14.19 5.04
CA GLY A 347 13.49 13.47 5.66
C GLY A 347 12.99 12.35 6.59
N THR A 348 13.86 11.80 7.44
CA THR A 348 13.53 10.74 8.40
C THR A 348 12.73 11.26 9.60
N ALA A 349 11.51 11.72 9.35
CA ALA A 349 10.58 12.02 10.43
C ALA A 349 10.16 10.73 11.16
N ARG A 350 10.19 10.76 12.50
CA ARG A 350 9.68 9.70 13.39
C ARG A 350 10.36 8.33 13.28
N GLY A 351 11.62 8.29 12.85
CA GLY A 351 12.42 7.07 12.86
C GLY A 351 12.06 6.04 11.78
N VAL A 352 11.23 6.42 10.80
CA VAL A 352 10.96 5.62 9.60
C VAL A 352 12.11 5.80 8.61
N GLU A 353 12.80 4.72 8.29
CA GLU A 353 13.98 4.71 7.40
C GLU A 353 13.60 4.37 5.96
N SER A 354 12.53 3.62 5.77
CA SER A 354 12.01 3.30 4.44
C SER A 354 10.54 2.90 4.48
N PHE A 355 9.92 2.79 3.32
CA PHE A 355 8.58 2.24 3.13
C PHE A 355 8.64 1.05 2.16
N GLN A 356 8.06 -0.07 2.56
CA GLN A 356 7.80 -1.19 1.65
C GLN A 356 6.49 -0.93 0.89
N ARG A 357 6.54 -0.96 -0.43
CA ARG A 357 5.39 -0.72 -1.29
C ARG A 357 4.73 -2.03 -1.70
N TYR A 358 3.40 -2.07 -1.64
CA TYR A 358 2.60 -3.15 -2.21
C TYR A 358 1.53 -2.58 -3.14
N ALA A 359 1.44 -3.15 -4.33
CA ALA A 359 0.33 -2.91 -5.24
C ALA A 359 -0.70 -4.03 -5.10
N PHE A 360 -1.97 -3.69 -4.94
CA PHE A 360 -3.06 -4.65 -4.92
C PHE A 360 -3.54 -4.87 -6.35
N ALA A 361 -2.88 -5.76 -7.07
CA ALA A 361 -3.05 -5.97 -8.50
C ALA A 361 -3.72 -7.30 -8.82
N GLU A 362 -4.50 -7.34 -9.90
CA GLU A 362 -5.06 -8.59 -10.41
C GLU A 362 -3.94 -9.41 -11.07
N ARG A 363 -3.69 -10.60 -10.54
CA ARG A 363 -2.64 -11.53 -10.98
C ARG A 363 -3.17 -12.95 -10.79
N ASN A 364 -2.67 -13.90 -11.60
CA ASN A 364 -3.10 -15.31 -11.53
C ASN A 364 -4.62 -15.50 -11.74
N GLY A 365 -5.15 -14.96 -12.85
CA GLY A 365 -6.59 -14.88 -13.11
C GLY A 365 -7.22 -13.70 -12.37
N GLN A 366 -8.41 -13.89 -11.79
CA GLN A 366 -9.18 -12.85 -11.09
C GLN A 366 -8.74 -12.60 -9.63
N ALA A 367 -7.62 -13.18 -9.20
CA ALA A 367 -7.13 -13.00 -7.84
C ALA A 367 -6.49 -11.62 -7.67
N ASN A 368 -6.93 -10.88 -6.66
CA ASN A 368 -6.26 -9.65 -6.26
C ASN A 368 -5.13 -10.02 -5.31
N LEU A 369 -3.90 -9.63 -5.60
CA LEU A 369 -2.72 -9.96 -4.80
C LEU A 369 -2.00 -8.68 -4.37
N ALA A 370 -1.56 -8.62 -3.11
CA ALA A 370 -0.68 -7.59 -2.58
C ALA A 370 0.76 -7.89 -2.99
N VAL A 371 1.12 -7.45 -4.20
CA VAL A 371 2.43 -7.69 -4.80
C VAL A 371 3.43 -6.67 -4.25
N PRO A 372 4.57 -7.09 -3.67
CA PRO A 372 5.65 -6.16 -3.33
C PRO A 372 6.20 -5.51 -4.61
N VAL A 373 6.09 -4.18 -4.71
CA VAL A 373 6.52 -3.41 -5.90
C VAL A 373 7.78 -2.57 -5.68
N GLY A 374 8.39 -2.68 -4.50
CA GLY A 374 9.70 -2.12 -4.20
C GLY A 374 9.78 -1.46 -2.83
N ARG A 375 10.99 -1.02 -2.48
CA ARG A 375 11.27 -0.28 -1.25
C ARG A 375 11.66 1.15 -1.55
N TRP A 376 11.11 2.07 -0.78
CA TRP A 376 11.39 3.49 -0.87
C TRP A 376 12.15 3.95 0.36
N ARG A 377 13.42 4.35 0.22
CA ARG A 377 14.20 4.87 1.36
C ARG A 377 13.84 6.32 1.64
N VAL A 378 13.75 6.65 2.92
CA VAL A 378 13.56 8.02 3.40
C VAL A 378 14.94 8.58 3.70
N GLY A 379 15.32 9.65 3.01
CA GLY A 379 16.61 10.31 3.21
C GLY A 379 16.69 10.98 4.59
N SER A 380 17.90 11.21 5.11
CA SER A 380 18.10 11.97 6.35
C SER A 380 17.86 13.47 6.15
N GLN A 381 18.00 13.96 4.92
CA GLN A 381 17.81 15.36 4.53
C GLN A 381 16.78 15.47 3.39
N PRO A 382 16.09 16.62 3.27
CA PRO A 382 15.26 16.92 2.11
C PRO A 382 16.09 16.91 0.82
N LYS A 383 15.58 16.25 -0.22
CA LYS A 383 16.22 16.18 -1.54
C LYS A 383 15.88 17.40 -2.39
N ARG A 384 16.89 18.04 -2.99
CA ARG A 384 16.68 19.14 -3.94
C ARG A 384 15.92 18.69 -5.18
N GLU A 385 16.10 17.44 -5.58
CA GLU A 385 15.40 16.78 -6.68
C GLU A 385 13.88 16.78 -6.49
N ALA A 386 13.40 16.73 -5.23
CA ALA A 386 11.96 16.81 -4.94
C ALA A 386 11.37 18.12 -5.48
N GLN A 387 12.06 19.24 -5.25
CA GLN A 387 11.64 20.55 -5.76
C GLN A 387 11.60 20.57 -7.29
N LEU A 388 12.64 20.05 -7.96
CA LEU A 388 12.68 19.99 -9.42
C LEU A 388 11.48 19.21 -9.98
N THR A 389 11.21 18.01 -9.44
CA THR A 389 10.07 17.21 -9.91
C THR A 389 8.71 17.88 -9.68
N GLU A 390 8.59 18.73 -8.66
CA GLU A 390 7.34 19.45 -8.38
C GLU A 390 7.08 20.60 -9.35
N GLU A 391 8.13 21.28 -9.82
CA GLU A 391 8.01 22.36 -10.83
C GLU A 391 7.32 21.88 -12.12
N ILE A 392 7.52 20.61 -12.48
CA ILE A 392 6.94 20.01 -13.70
C ILE A 392 5.71 19.13 -13.44
N ALA A 393 5.35 18.86 -12.18
CA ALA A 393 4.34 17.86 -11.83
C ALA A 393 2.96 18.17 -12.44
N GLU A 394 2.54 19.44 -12.43
CA GLU A 394 1.26 19.83 -13.02
C GLU A 394 1.25 19.62 -14.55
N TRP A 395 2.34 20.01 -15.21
CA TRP A 395 2.50 19.87 -16.65
C TRP A 395 2.49 18.39 -17.08
N VAL A 396 3.20 17.53 -16.35
CA VAL A 396 3.17 16.08 -16.56
C VAL A 396 1.75 15.53 -16.34
N GLY A 397 1.05 16.01 -15.31
CA GLY A 397 -0.35 15.65 -15.06
C GLY A 397 -1.30 16.05 -16.19
N GLN A 398 -1.09 17.19 -16.84
CA GLN A 398 -1.84 17.62 -18.03
C GLN A 398 -1.54 16.72 -19.23
N LEU A 399 -0.25 16.46 -19.51
CA LEU A 399 0.17 15.56 -20.59
C LEU A 399 -0.41 14.14 -20.42
N ARG A 400 -0.43 13.63 -19.19
CA ARG A 400 -1.04 12.33 -18.87
C ARG A 400 -2.54 12.31 -19.13
N ARG A 401 -3.28 13.36 -18.74
CA ARG A 401 -4.73 13.47 -19.03
C ARG A 401 -5.00 13.44 -20.53
N ALA A 402 -4.19 14.15 -21.32
CA ALA A 402 -4.27 14.08 -22.78
C ALA A 402 -3.93 12.69 -23.33
N GLY A 403 -3.04 11.96 -22.64
CA GLY A 403 -2.68 10.58 -22.92
C GLY A 403 -3.86 9.60 -22.96
N ALA A 404 -4.98 9.90 -22.28
CA ALA A 404 -6.19 9.08 -22.32
C ALA A 404 -6.79 8.96 -23.73
N GLN A 405 -6.57 9.97 -24.59
CA GLN A 405 -7.04 10.00 -25.96
C GLN A 405 -5.88 9.87 -26.98
N GLN A 406 -4.63 9.92 -26.53
CA GLN A 406 -3.45 9.98 -27.40
C GLN A 406 -2.31 9.11 -26.84
N VAL A 407 -2.09 7.96 -27.46
CA VAL A 407 -1.09 6.95 -27.01
C VAL A 407 0.33 7.54 -26.95
N ALA A 408 0.69 8.42 -27.88
CA ALA A 408 2.00 9.08 -27.88
C ALA A 408 2.22 9.89 -26.58
N PHE A 409 1.25 10.72 -26.19
CA PHE A 409 1.31 11.50 -24.96
C PHE A 409 1.34 10.61 -23.72
N ALA A 410 0.57 9.51 -23.70
CA ALA A 410 0.60 8.53 -22.61
C ALA A 410 1.99 7.86 -22.46
N ARG A 411 2.68 7.58 -23.56
CA ARG A 411 4.04 7.03 -23.54
C ARG A 411 5.05 8.04 -22.97
N HIS A 412 4.98 9.29 -23.40
CA HIS A 412 5.86 10.35 -22.87
C HIS A 412 5.61 10.62 -21.39
N ALA A 413 4.35 10.75 -20.97
CA ALA A 413 3.98 10.92 -19.57
C ALA A 413 4.55 9.79 -18.69
N ARG A 414 4.34 8.52 -19.07
CA ARG A 414 4.87 7.36 -18.32
C ARG A 414 6.41 7.36 -18.24
N ARG A 415 7.09 7.71 -19.33
CA ARG A 415 8.56 7.82 -19.35
C ARG A 415 9.04 8.91 -18.37
N ILE A 416 8.41 10.07 -18.39
CA ILE A 416 8.76 11.19 -17.51
C ILE A 416 8.49 10.84 -16.05
N GLU A 417 7.31 10.30 -15.73
CA GLU A 417 6.96 9.87 -14.36
C GLU A 417 7.92 8.78 -13.84
N GLY A 418 8.30 7.82 -14.69
CA GLY A 418 9.29 6.80 -14.34
C GLY A 418 10.68 7.37 -14.03
N LEU A 419 11.12 8.39 -14.78
CA LEU A 419 12.37 9.10 -14.52
C LEU A 419 12.28 9.96 -13.24
N MET A 420 11.16 10.63 -13.00
CA MET A 420 10.93 11.38 -11.75
C MET A 420 10.98 10.44 -10.55
N LEU A 421 10.32 9.28 -10.61
CA LEU A 421 10.41 8.26 -9.56
C LEU A 421 11.83 7.75 -9.38
N SER A 422 12.53 7.43 -10.47
CA SER A 422 13.93 6.97 -10.40
C SER A 422 14.82 8.00 -9.73
N LEU A 423 14.67 9.28 -10.10
CA LEU A 423 15.41 10.40 -9.53
C LEU A 423 15.18 10.53 -8.02
N LEU A 424 13.92 10.43 -7.59
CA LEU A 424 13.58 10.52 -6.16
C LEU A 424 14.00 9.27 -5.36
N GLN A 425 14.15 8.11 -6.02
CA GLN A 425 14.58 6.86 -5.39
C GLN A 425 16.09 6.76 -5.18
N GLN A 426 16.92 7.42 -6.01
CA GLN A 426 18.38 7.34 -5.92
C GLN A 426 18.93 7.78 -4.56
N SER A 427 20.06 7.19 -4.17
CA SER A 427 20.86 7.68 -3.04
C SER A 427 21.70 8.89 -3.46
N GLU A 428 22.14 9.71 -2.51
CA GLU A 428 22.86 10.97 -2.78
C GLU A 428 24.05 10.78 -3.74
N GLY A 429 24.20 11.70 -4.72
CA GLY A 429 25.41 11.81 -5.55
C GLY A 429 25.35 11.25 -6.98
N ASN A 430 24.25 10.63 -7.42
CA ASN A 430 24.14 10.07 -8.79
C ASN A 430 22.92 10.58 -9.60
N SER A 431 22.50 11.82 -9.34
CA SER A 431 21.28 12.40 -9.93
C SER A 431 21.50 13.04 -11.30
N ALA A 432 22.74 13.47 -11.61
CA ALA A 432 23.03 14.28 -12.79
C ALA A 432 22.61 13.62 -14.11
N ASP A 433 22.92 12.34 -14.30
CA ASP A 433 22.52 11.59 -15.50
C ASP A 433 20.98 11.49 -15.63
N LEU A 434 20.30 11.19 -14.53
CA LEU A 434 18.84 11.09 -14.52
C LEU A 434 18.17 12.42 -14.81
N ILE A 435 18.75 13.54 -14.35
CA ILE A 435 18.25 14.87 -14.64
C ILE A 435 18.42 15.19 -16.13
N VAL A 436 19.59 14.89 -16.72
CA VAL A 436 19.79 15.04 -18.17
C VAL A 436 18.77 14.21 -18.95
N ARG A 437 18.60 12.93 -18.61
CA ARG A 437 17.60 12.06 -19.24
C ARG A 437 16.16 12.55 -19.05
N LEU A 438 15.86 13.19 -17.92
CA LEU A 438 14.57 13.82 -17.65
C LEU A 438 14.37 15.06 -18.53
N LEU A 439 15.37 15.93 -18.65
CA LEU A 439 15.35 17.09 -19.56
C LEU A 439 15.15 16.65 -21.02
N GLU A 440 15.85 15.60 -21.47
CA GLU A 440 15.65 15.01 -22.80
C GLU A 440 14.23 14.48 -22.99
N ALA A 441 13.67 13.80 -21.98
CA ALA A 441 12.32 13.27 -22.03
C ALA A 441 11.26 14.38 -22.09
N LEU A 442 11.48 15.48 -21.36
CA LEU A 442 10.65 16.68 -21.42
C LEU A 442 10.70 17.31 -22.82
N GLY A 443 11.89 17.57 -23.35
CA GLY A 443 12.06 18.14 -24.69
C GLY A 443 11.44 17.27 -25.79
N SER A 444 11.62 15.96 -25.70
CA SER A 444 10.99 15.00 -26.62
C SER A 444 9.47 15.02 -26.56
N ALA A 445 8.90 15.21 -25.37
CA ALA A 445 7.46 15.30 -25.18
C ALA A 445 6.88 16.60 -25.73
N GLU A 446 7.56 17.74 -25.54
CA GLU A 446 7.16 19.02 -26.14
C GLU A 446 7.25 18.98 -27.68
N ALA A 447 8.31 18.40 -28.24
CA ALA A 447 8.43 18.20 -29.69
C ALA A 447 7.27 17.35 -30.25
N GLU A 448 6.86 16.29 -29.53
CA GLU A 448 5.70 15.49 -29.92
C GLU A 448 4.39 16.30 -29.86
N MET A 449 4.24 17.23 -28.91
CA MET A 449 3.10 18.15 -28.88
C MET A 449 3.07 19.05 -30.13
N VAL A 450 4.22 19.59 -30.54
CA VAL A 450 4.33 20.45 -31.72
C VAL A 450 4.01 19.66 -33.01
N ARG A 451 4.52 18.43 -33.13
CA ARG A 451 4.20 17.54 -34.26
C ARG A 451 2.72 17.12 -34.33
N ARG A 452 1.94 17.33 -33.26
CA ARG A 452 0.51 17.00 -33.19
C ARG A 452 -0.35 18.22 -32.84
N PRO A 453 -0.44 19.22 -33.74
CA PRO A 453 -1.10 20.49 -33.48
C PRO A 453 -2.51 20.37 -32.91
N ARG A 454 -3.30 19.55 -33.59
CA ARG A 454 -4.72 19.37 -33.32
C ARG A 454 -4.95 18.73 -31.96
N ALA A 455 -4.25 17.64 -31.68
CA ALA A 455 -4.38 16.93 -30.41
C ALA A 455 -3.88 17.79 -29.23
N THR A 456 -2.81 18.56 -29.43
CA THR A 456 -2.27 19.51 -28.45
C THR A 456 -3.26 20.62 -28.12
N ALA A 457 -3.89 21.21 -29.16
CA ALA A 457 -4.89 22.25 -29.00
C ALA A 457 -6.19 21.72 -28.37
N GLU A 458 -6.72 20.59 -28.84
CA GLU A 458 -7.92 19.94 -28.30
C GLU A 458 -7.76 19.58 -26.81
N ALA A 459 -6.56 19.16 -26.40
CA ALA A 459 -6.25 18.87 -25.00
C ALA A 459 -5.80 20.10 -24.17
N ASN A 460 -5.75 21.30 -24.78
CA ASN A 460 -5.30 22.55 -24.16
C ASN A 460 -3.93 22.40 -23.46
N LEU A 461 -3.02 21.66 -24.08
CA LEU A 461 -1.67 21.46 -23.57
C LEU A 461 -0.87 22.75 -23.71
N ARG A 462 0.05 22.97 -22.78
CA ARG A 462 0.95 24.12 -22.76
C ARG A 462 2.40 23.69 -22.96
N PRO A 463 3.27 24.61 -23.41
CA PRO A 463 4.72 24.39 -23.39
C PRO A 463 5.23 24.04 -21.99
N ILE A 464 6.40 23.41 -21.91
CA ILE A 464 7.10 23.14 -20.65
C ILE A 464 7.26 24.47 -19.89
N PRO A 465 6.89 24.51 -18.59
CA PRO A 465 7.01 25.74 -17.80
C PRO A 465 8.47 26.19 -17.67
N PRO A 466 8.72 27.46 -17.30
CA PRO A 466 10.05 27.90 -16.90
C PRO A 466 10.58 27.02 -15.78
N LEU A 467 11.80 26.51 -15.95
CA LEU A 467 12.49 25.66 -14.98
C LEU A 467 13.46 26.50 -14.16
N SER A 468 13.62 26.19 -12.87
CA SER A 468 14.56 26.90 -12.00
C SER A 468 16.03 26.61 -12.32
N GLU A 469 16.93 27.42 -11.80
CA GLU A 469 18.39 27.22 -11.95
C GLU A 469 18.87 25.90 -11.33
N GLY A 470 18.13 25.34 -10.37
CA GLY A 470 18.45 24.07 -9.73
C GLY A 470 18.55 22.89 -10.70
N TRP A 471 17.84 22.95 -11.84
CA TRP A 471 17.98 21.97 -12.91
C TRP A 471 19.36 21.99 -13.54
N ILE A 472 19.97 23.16 -13.67
CA ILE A 472 21.31 23.34 -14.24
C ILE A 472 22.36 22.89 -13.22
N GLU A 473 22.21 23.33 -11.97
CA GLU A 473 23.12 22.96 -10.86
C GLU A 473 23.23 21.44 -10.72
N LEU A 474 22.09 20.74 -10.72
CA LEU A 474 22.06 19.30 -10.49
C LEU A 474 22.34 18.45 -11.75
N ALA A 475 22.08 18.96 -12.96
CA ALA A 475 22.36 18.23 -14.20
C ALA A 475 23.86 18.10 -14.50
N GLY A 476 24.69 19.01 -13.99
CA GLY A 476 26.14 18.82 -13.99
C GLY A 476 26.94 20.11 -14.02
N GLU A 477 27.47 20.50 -12.86
CA GLU A 477 28.81 21.07 -12.82
C GLU A 477 29.82 20.00 -13.27
N GLY A 478 30.44 20.18 -14.45
CA GLY A 478 31.58 19.36 -14.88
C GLY A 478 31.38 18.41 -16.08
N LYS A 479 30.17 18.26 -16.64
CA LYS A 479 29.96 17.48 -17.89
C LYS A 479 30.11 18.35 -19.14
N THR A 480 31.02 17.99 -20.04
CA THR A 480 31.31 18.76 -21.27
C THR A 480 30.09 18.83 -22.19
N GLU A 481 29.40 17.72 -22.40
CA GLU A 481 28.23 17.61 -23.26
C GLU A 481 27.09 18.51 -22.75
N PHE A 482 26.83 18.50 -21.44
CA PHE A 482 25.81 19.35 -20.84
C PHE A 482 26.17 20.84 -20.96
N ARG A 483 27.45 21.19 -20.77
CA ARG A 483 27.94 22.56 -20.97
C ARG A 483 27.76 23.04 -22.41
N LEU A 484 28.08 22.21 -23.39
CA LEU A 484 27.89 22.52 -24.81
C LEU A 484 26.41 22.68 -25.15
N ALA A 485 25.56 21.74 -24.72
CA ALA A 485 24.11 21.82 -24.93
C ALA A 485 23.52 23.10 -24.31
N ARG A 486 23.93 23.46 -23.08
CA ARG A 486 23.54 24.71 -22.44
C ARG A 486 23.99 25.93 -23.25
N ALA A 487 25.25 25.98 -23.68
CA ALA A 487 25.78 27.11 -24.45
C ALA A 487 25.00 27.34 -25.76
N ILE A 488 24.65 26.26 -26.46
CA ILE A 488 23.81 26.31 -27.67
C ILE A 488 22.39 26.79 -27.32
N ALA A 489 21.77 26.21 -26.29
CA ALA A 489 20.39 26.53 -25.90
C ALA A 489 20.21 27.98 -25.39
N THR A 490 21.27 28.59 -24.85
CA THR A 490 21.26 29.98 -24.37
C THR A 490 21.61 31.02 -25.42
N GLN A 491 21.83 30.62 -26.68
CA GLN A 491 22.06 31.60 -27.75
C GLN A 491 20.85 32.51 -27.95
N LEU A 492 21.14 33.79 -28.12
CA LEU A 492 20.18 34.83 -28.45
C LEU A 492 20.47 35.31 -29.87
N ASP A 493 19.40 35.55 -30.64
CA ASP A 493 19.48 36.18 -31.95
C ASP A 493 20.03 37.60 -31.79
N ALA A 494 21.06 37.94 -32.58
CA ALA A 494 21.75 39.21 -32.47
C ALA A 494 20.88 40.42 -32.87
N ASN A 495 19.84 40.20 -33.68
CA ASN A 495 19.02 41.27 -34.23
C ASN A 495 17.85 41.64 -33.31
N ASP A 496 17.19 40.64 -32.72
CA ASP A 496 15.96 40.84 -31.93
C ASP A 496 16.07 40.33 -30.48
N GLY A 497 17.20 39.74 -30.09
CA GLY A 497 17.46 39.24 -28.74
C GLY A 497 16.65 38.00 -28.35
N SER A 498 15.95 37.38 -29.29
CA SER A 498 15.09 36.23 -29.01
C SER A 498 15.90 34.93 -28.84
N SER A 499 15.38 34.02 -28.02
CA SER A 499 16.02 32.74 -27.75
C SER A 499 15.86 31.76 -28.92
N LEU A 500 16.86 30.88 -29.10
CA LEU A 500 16.79 29.70 -29.98
C LEU A 500 15.47 28.91 -29.83
N ARG A 501 14.82 28.94 -28.67
CA ARG A 501 13.53 28.28 -28.44
C ARG A 501 12.42 28.72 -29.41
N LYS A 502 12.45 29.95 -29.96
CA LYS A 502 11.49 30.41 -30.99
C LYS A 502 11.53 29.54 -32.25
N HIS A 503 12.68 28.93 -32.53
CA HIS A 503 12.90 28.09 -33.70
C HIS A 503 12.57 26.60 -33.48
N LEU A 504 12.27 26.22 -32.25
CA LEU A 504 11.97 24.84 -31.84
C LEU A 504 10.48 24.60 -31.60
N ALA A 505 9.74 25.64 -31.18
CA ALA A 505 8.31 25.56 -30.92
C ALA A 505 7.62 26.89 -31.25
N PRO A 506 6.38 26.86 -31.78
CA PRO A 506 5.64 28.08 -32.11
C PRO A 506 5.02 28.65 -30.84
N LEU A 507 5.68 29.66 -30.28
CA LEU A 507 5.34 30.25 -28.99
C LEU A 507 4.68 31.63 -29.15
N ASP A 508 3.69 31.89 -28.32
CA ASP A 508 3.12 33.22 -28.04
C ASP A 508 3.19 33.44 -26.52
N GLY A 509 4.23 34.17 -26.09
CA GLY A 509 4.61 34.30 -24.69
C GLY A 509 4.85 32.94 -24.02
N ARG A 510 3.95 32.54 -23.11
CA ARG A 510 4.02 31.26 -22.36
C ARG A 510 3.04 30.20 -22.89
N ARG A 511 2.48 30.38 -24.07
CA ARG A 511 1.54 29.45 -24.69
C ARG A 511 2.03 29.03 -26.07
N PHE A 512 1.49 27.93 -26.58
CA PHE A 512 1.57 27.63 -28.00
C PHE A 512 0.76 28.66 -28.78
N ARG A 513 1.29 29.11 -29.92
CA ARG A 513 0.56 29.99 -30.85
C ARG A 513 -0.65 29.19 -31.38
N THR A 514 -1.87 29.70 -31.24
CA THR A 514 -3.10 28.97 -31.65
C THR A 514 -3.72 29.60 -32.90
N GLY A 515 -3.29 29.16 -34.09
CA GLY A 515 -3.94 29.45 -35.37
C GLY A 515 -4.78 28.27 -35.88
N GLN A 516 -5.66 28.48 -36.87
CA GLN A 516 -6.55 27.45 -37.46
C GLN A 516 -5.81 26.23 -38.06
N GLU A 517 -4.49 26.32 -38.29
CA GLU A 517 -3.59 25.23 -38.69
C GLU A 517 -2.35 25.09 -37.73
N GLY A 518 -2.45 25.67 -36.54
CA GLY A 518 -1.42 26.54 -35.94
C GLY A 518 -0.31 25.98 -35.06
N LEU A 519 0.17 24.74 -35.22
CA LEU A 519 1.51 24.37 -34.69
C LEU A 519 2.50 23.91 -35.77
N ALA A 520 2.04 23.63 -37.01
CA ALA A 520 2.83 22.96 -38.04
C ALA A 520 3.37 23.87 -39.17
N LYS A 521 2.99 25.16 -39.20
CA LYS A 521 3.33 26.10 -40.29
C LYS A 521 3.84 27.45 -39.78
N ASP A 522 4.53 27.45 -38.65
CA ASP A 522 5.22 28.65 -38.19
C ASP A 522 6.55 28.77 -38.92
N ALA A 523 6.74 29.82 -39.72
CA ALA A 523 7.96 30.02 -40.49
C ALA A 523 9.21 30.18 -39.60
N ASP A 524 8.98 30.55 -38.34
CA ASP A 524 10.06 30.65 -37.36
C ASP A 524 10.52 29.26 -36.89
N VAL A 525 9.69 28.21 -36.97
CA VAL A 525 10.00 26.86 -36.46
C VAL A 525 10.62 26.00 -37.56
N VAL A 526 11.93 25.76 -37.46
CA VAL A 526 12.75 25.22 -38.56
C VAL A 526 13.48 23.91 -38.24
N TRP A 527 13.34 23.37 -37.02
CA TRP A 527 14.16 22.26 -36.49
C TRP A 527 13.38 20.95 -36.21
N LEU A 528 12.18 20.77 -36.75
CA LEU A 528 11.26 19.67 -36.38
C LEU A 528 11.54 18.29 -37.00
#